data_AF-H3GW82-F1
#
_entry.id   AF-H3GW82-F1
#
_cell.length_a   1.000
_cell.length_b   1.000
_cell.length_c   1.000
_cell.angle_alpha   90.00
_cell.angle_beta   90.00
_cell.angle_gamma   90.00
#
_symmetry.space_group_name_H-M   'P 1'
#
loop_
_entity.id
_entity.type
_entity.pdbx_description
1 polymer ?
#
loop_
_entity_poly.entity_id
_entity_poly.type
_entity_poly.pdbx_seq_one_letter_code
_entity_poly.pdbx_strand_id
1 'polypeptide(L)'
;MWGRTLSLAFAFMALTVSADTPQDEQNQVERNLKTEAEMWSFGSTACECKSTPRPCLFIHGERNEKEEKELLDKSDMFGDMKDHAPCCSSIKYASLNTLTVRWTDDTLQETVCKHALSMSPSSDAKKGIIEDTILVTHSMGALIVAGAVANEKCSIANSTSWVSMSAPMNGTMASNYVQNICTDDDTQAFNKILTLLGKCPVGAGMKSLASMGGKYSTMDLNEAFVAAQEVYRKHVTAAMCSNDDIGIVSTNQAEYLILGSNIEFKTDQHDGFVEYESCRGGLPESQFSDSYEDRFYVSKCNHADTAFLNGNSYFRETIKPVNWFECLL
;
A
#
# COMPACT_ATOMS: atom_id res chain seq x y z
N MET A 1 -6.65 -34.71 23.91
CA MET A 1 -7.72 -33.74 23.59
C MET A 1 -7.27 -32.95 22.36
N TRP A 2 -7.20 -33.49 21.15
CA TRP A 2 -8.24 -34.03 20.25
C TRP A 2 -9.45 -33.12 20.07
N GLY A 3 -9.45 -32.43 18.92
CA GLY A 3 -10.64 -32.04 18.17
C GLY A 3 -11.15 -30.62 18.41
N ARG A 4 -10.65 -29.67 17.61
CA ARG A 4 -11.41 -28.53 17.02
C ARG A 4 -10.45 -27.48 16.42
N THR A 5 -10.21 -27.60 15.11
CA THR A 5 -9.94 -26.50 14.14
C THR A 5 -9.77 -27.08 12.73
N LEU A 6 -10.56 -28.10 12.38
CA LEU A 6 -10.80 -28.47 10.98
C LEU A 6 -12.16 -27.93 10.58
N SER A 7 -12.18 -26.77 9.93
CA SER A 7 -13.19 -26.30 8.98
C SER A 7 -13.09 -24.78 8.86
N LEU A 8 -12.53 -24.31 7.74
CA LEU A 8 -12.88 -23.08 6.99
C LEU A 8 -11.67 -22.63 6.18
N ALA A 9 -11.27 -23.47 5.22
CA ALA A 9 -10.39 -23.07 4.13
C ALA A 9 -11.01 -23.54 2.81
N PHE A 10 -12.25 -23.09 2.57
CA PHE A 10 -12.92 -23.20 1.28
C PHE A 10 -13.86 -22.00 1.15
N ALA A 11 -13.36 -20.95 0.50
CA ALA A 11 -14.18 -19.91 -0.09
C ALA A 11 -13.50 -19.41 -1.38
N PHE A 12 -13.38 -20.32 -2.35
CA PHE A 12 -13.38 -19.93 -3.76
C PHE A 12 -14.61 -20.57 -4.38
N MET A 13 -15.67 -19.79 -4.51
CA MET A 13 -16.73 -20.07 -5.47
C MET A 13 -16.95 -18.81 -6.30
N ALA A 14 -16.70 -18.97 -7.60
CA ALA A 14 -17.00 -18.00 -8.62
C ALA A 14 -18.47 -17.56 -8.51
N LEU A 15 -18.69 -16.26 -8.32
CA LEU A 15 -20.00 -15.65 -8.52
C LEU A 15 -20.12 -15.27 -10.00
N THR A 16 -20.61 -16.19 -10.82
CA THR A 16 -21.25 -15.84 -12.09
C THR A 16 -22.68 -15.42 -11.79
N VAL A 17 -22.98 -14.12 -11.87
CA VAL A 17 -24.35 -13.62 -11.82
C VAL A 17 -25.00 -13.89 -13.17
N SER A 18 -25.88 -14.88 -13.24
CA SER A 18 -26.89 -14.96 -14.29
C SER A 18 -28.03 -14.02 -13.91
N ALA A 19 -28.31 -13.05 -14.78
CA ALA A 19 -29.49 -12.21 -14.69
C ALA A 19 -30.67 -12.94 -15.35
N ASP A 20 -31.67 -13.32 -14.56
CA ASP A 20 -33.00 -13.64 -15.05
C ASP A 20 -34.00 -12.69 -14.39
N THR A 21 -34.63 -11.86 -15.20
CA THR A 21 -35.79 -11.03 -14.86
C THR A 21 -37.07 -11.86 -14.83
N PRO A 22 -37.98 -11.53 -13.91
CA PRO A 22 -39.38 -11.40 -14.33
C PRO A 22 -40.02 -10.07 -13.86
N GLN A 23 -40.79 -9.48 -14.78
CA GLN A 23 -41.90 -8.54 -14.54
C GLN A 23 -42.93 -9.22 -13.59
N ASP A 24 -43.81 -8.58 -12.83
CA ASP A 24 -44.46 -7.28 -12.93
C ASP A 24 -45.24 -7.00 -11.61
N GLU A 25 -45.88 -5.84 -11.57
CA GLU A 25 -47.06 -5.43 -10.77
C GLU A 25 -46.89 -4.44 -9.60
N GLN A 26 -47.61 -3.35 -9.81
CA GLN A 26 -47.69 -2.09 -9.09
C GLN A 26 -48.43 -2.23 -7.75
N ASN A 27 -47.99 -1.46 -6.75
CA ASN A 27 -48.95 -0.73 -5.91
C ASN A 27 -48.30 0.53 -5.34
N GLN A 28 -48.86 1.67 -5.73
CA GLN A 28 -48.49 3.00 -5.30
C GLN A 28 -48.90 3.24 -3.83
N VAL A 29 -47.94 3.65 -3.01
CA VAL A 29 -48.20 4.53 -1.87
C VAL A 29 -47.15 5.63 -1.90
N GLU A 30 -47.51 6.77 -2.50
CA GLU A 30 -46.70 7.99 -2.48
C GLU A 30 -46.62 8.53 -1.04
N ARG A 31 -45.52 8.24 -0.36
CA ARG A 31 -45.08 9.03 0.79
C ARG A 31 -44.17 10.14 0.27
N ASN A 32 -44.71 11.36 0.26
CA ASN A 32 -43.97 12.60 0.05
C ASN A 32 -42.85 12.75 1.09
N LEU A 33 -41.65 12.27 0.76
CA LEU A 33 -40.43 12.67 1.44
C LEU A 33 -39.96 13.99 0.81
N LYS A 34 -40.30 15.08 1.49
CA LYS A 34 -39.68 16.39 1.24
C LYS A 34 -38.17 16.24 1.34
N THR A 35 -37.50 16.65 0.28
CA THR A 35 -36.08 16.98 0.11
C THR A 35 -35.24 16.95 1.40
N GLU A 36 -34.60 15.81 1.68
CA GLU A 36 -33.46 15.71 2.62
C GLU A 36 -32.10 15.94 1.92
N ALA A 37 -32.12 16.42 0.68
CA ALA A 37 -30.91 16.69 -0.10
C ALA A 37 -30.07 17.87 0.43
N GLU A 38 -30.54 18.59 1.45
CA GLU A 38 -29.86 19.75 2.03
C GLU A 38 -29.21 19.47 3.41
N MET A 39 -29.35 18.25 3.96
CA MET A 39 -28.84 17.92 5.31
C MET A 39 -27.53 17.13 5.34
N TRP A 40 -26.93 16.82 4.17
CA TRP A 40 -25.69 16.04 4.04
C TRP A 40 -24.58 16.78 3.30
N SER A 41 -24.63 18.11 3.24
CA SER A 41 -23.47 18.90 2.82
C SER A 41 -22.50 19.05 4.01
N PHE A 42 -21.74 17.98 4.30
CA PHE A 42 -20.53 18.11 5.09
C PHE A 42 -19.46 18.73 4.19
N GLY A 43 -19.52 20.05 4.03
CA GLY A 43 -18.46 20.82 3.40
C GLY A 43 -17.22 20.78 4.27
N SER A 44 -16.34 19.79 4.03
CA SER A 44 -14.92 20.07 4.19
C SER A 44 -14.59 21.14 3.16
N THR A 45 -14.01 22.25 3.60
CA THR A 45 -13.38 23.18 2.67
C THR A 45 -12.37 22.37 1.86
N ALA A 46 -12.51 22.34 0.53
CA ALA A 46 -11.61 21.59 -0.33
C ALA A 46 -10.17 21.98 0.02
N CYS A 47 -9.31 21.00 0.23
CA CYS A 47 -7.93 21.29 0.60
C CYS A 47 -7.21 21.86 -0.62
N GLU A 48 -6.54 23.00 -0.42
CA GLU A 48 -5.70 23.62 -1.43
C GLU A 48 -4.24 23.19 -1.23
N CYS A 49 -3.50 23.09 -2.32
CA CYS A 49 -2.07 22.79 -2.26
C CYS A 49 -1.33 23.92 -1.53
N LYS A 50 -0.54 23.56 -0.51
CA LYS A 50 0.29 24.47 0.31
C LYS A 50 1.71 24.64 -0.26
N SER A 51 2.03 23.96 -1.36
CA SER A 51 3.32 24.00 -2.05
C SER A 51 3.15 24.29 -3.55
N THR A 52 4.26 24.38 -4.29
CA THR A 52 4.21 24.47 -5.75
C THR A 52 3.77 23.11 -6.32
N PRO A 53 2.69 23.07 -7.14
CA PRO A 53 2.25 21.84 -7.77
C PRO A 53 3.34 21.22 -8.65
N ARG A 54 3.55 19.91 -8.52
CA ARG A 54 4.63 19.15 -9.16
C ARG A 54 4.08 17.85 -9.74
N PRO A 55 4.73 17.22 -10.74
CA PRO A 55 4.35 15.90 -11.19
C PRO A 55 4.44 14.88 -10.05
N CYS A 56 3.43 14.02 -9.94
CA CYS A 56 3.35 12.97 -8.93
C CYS A 56 3.56 11.60 -9.58
N LEU A 57 4.47 10.82 -9.01
CA LEU A 57 4.71 9.44 -9.41
C LEU A 57 4.28 8.48 -8.31
N PHE A 58 3.25 7.70 -8.60
CA PHE A 58 2.70 6.68 -7.72
C PHE A 58 3.38 5.34 -8.00
N ILE A 59 3.90 4.71 -6.95
CA ILE A 59 4.73 3.50 -7.00
C ILE A 59 4.10 2.49 -6.06
N HIS A 60 3.53 1.43 -6.64
CA HIS A 60 2.74 0.45 -5.91
C HIS A 60 3.60 -0.57 -5.15
N GLY A 61 2.94 -1.36 -4.30
CA GLY A 61 3.51 -2.44 -3.53
C GLY A 61 3.69 -3.76 -4.27
N GLU A 62 3.71 -4.84 -3.50
CA GLU A 62 3.70 -6.22 -4.00
C GLU A 62 2.40 -6.54 -4.79
N ARG A 63 2.39 -7.62 -5.58
CA ARG A 63 1.26 -8.22 -6.33
C ARG A 63 1.19 -8.00 -7.85
N ASN A 64 2.04 -7.17 -8.45
CA ASN A 64 2.00 -6.99 -9.91
C ASN A 64 3.09 -7.82 -10.62
N GLU A 65 2.71 -8.67 -11.57
CA GLU A 65 3.67 -9.39 -12.43
C GLU A 65 3.90 -8.69 -13.78
N LYS A 66 2.98 -7.80 -14.17
CA LYS A 66 2.97 -7.18 -15.48
C LYS A 66 3.62 -5.80 -15.42
N GLU A 67 4.93 -5.77 -15.62
CA GLU A 67 5.66 -4.52 -15.78
C GLU A 67 5.27 -3.83 -17.10
N GLU A 68 5.06 -2.52 -17.05
CA GLU A 68 4.85 -1.68 -18.23
C GLU A 68 6.05 -0.76 -18.43
N LYS A 69 6.52 -0.64 -19.67
CA LYS A 69 7.70 0.19 -19.98
C LYS A 69 7.46 1.68 -19.82
N GLU A 70 6.21 2.10 -20.03
CA GLU A 70 5.79 3.49 -19.97
C GLU A 70 4.94 3.72 -18.73
N LEU A 71 4.98 4.95 -18.22
CA LEU A 71 4.15 5.37 -17.11
C LEU A 71 2.68 5.42 -17.50
N LEU A 72 1.82 4.92 -16.61
CA LEU A 72 0.38 4.83 -16.83
C LEU A 72 -0.36 6.04 -16.28
N ASP A 73 -1.54 6.32 -16.84
CA ASP A 73 -2.48 7.34 -16.33
C ASP A 73 -3.50 6.76 -15.33
N LYS A 74 -3.51 5.44 -15.14
CA LYS A 74 -4.39 4.73 -14.22
C LYS A 74 -3.68 3.54 -13.60
N SER A 75 -4.15 3.10 -12.44
CA SER A 75 -3.67 1.91 -11.76
C SER A 75 -4.81 1.24 -11.02
N ASP A 76 -4.81 -0.10 -10.99
CA ASP A 76 -5.72 -0.88 -10.14
C ASP A 76 -5.11 -1.11 -8.74
N MET A 77 -3.89 -0.61 -8.50
CA MET A 77 -3.16 -0.74 -7.22
C MET A 77 -3.34 0.48 -6.30
N PHE A 78 -3.96 1.54 -6.80
CA PHE A 78 -4.28 2.76 -6.06
C PHE A 78 -5.72 3.16 -6.33
N GLY A 79 -6.35 3.83 -5.37
CA GLY A 79 -7.61 4.55 -5.61
C GLY A 79 -7.42 5.68 -6.63
N ASP A 80 -8.54 6.14 -7.21
CA ASP A 80 -8.51 7.29 -8.12
C ASP A 80 -8.24 8.59 -7.35
N MET A 81 -7.07 9.19 -7.60
CA MET A 81 -6.61 10.41 -6.95
C MET A 81 -6.71 11.66 -7.83
N LYS A 82 -7.29 11.56 -9.04
CA LYS A 82 -7.29 12.65 -10.02
C LYS A 82 -7.87 13.96 -9.48
N ASP A 83 -8.94 13.86 -8.69
CA ASP A 83 -9.63 15.02 -8.11
C ASP A 83 -9.27 15.24 -6.62
N HIS A 84 -8.32 14.46 -6.08
CA HIS A 84 -7.94 14.43 -4.66
C HIS A 84 -6.45 14.72 -4.41
N ALA A 85 -5.79 15.35 -5.38
CA ALA A 85 -4.35 15.54 -5.38
C ALA A 85 -3.99 16.97 -5.82
N PRO A 86 -4.37 18.01 -5.07
CA PRO A 86 -4.24 19.41 -5.48
C PRO A 86 -2.78 19.84 -5.71
N CYS A 87 -1.82 19.15 -5.09
CA CYS A 87 -0.39 19.38 -5.31
C CYS A 87 0.22 18.63 -6.49
N CYS A 88 -0.55 17.78 -7.17
CA CYS A 88 -0.10 17.05 -8.33
C CYS A 88 -0.46 17.83 -9.61
N SER A 89 0.54 18.37 -10.31
CA SER A 89 0.32 19.00 -11.63
C SER A 89 0.03 17.96 -12.73
N SER A 90 0.50 16.73 -12.53
CA SER A 90 0.11 15.53 -13.26
C SER A 90 0.26 14.31 -12.36
N ILE A 91 -0.47 13.25 -12.64
CA ILE A 91 -0.38 11.98 -11.92
C ILE A 91 0.02 10.90 -12.90
N LYS A 92 1.05 10.13 -12.54
CA LYS A 92 1.49 8.95 -13.27
C LYS A 92 1.71 7.78 -12.31
N TYR A 93 1.51 6.58 -12.82
CA TYR A 93 1.69 5.34 -12.08
C TYR A 93 2.79 4.50 -12.72
N ALA A 94 3.74 4.05 -11.92
CA ALA A 94 4.71 3.04 -12.34
C ALA A 94 4.12 1.64 -12.15
N SER A 95 3.99 0.87 -13.23
CA SER A 95 3.62 -0.55 -13.17
C SER A 95 4.88 -1.38 -13.20
N LEU A 96 5.30 -1.88 -12.03
CA LEU A 96 6.57 -2.59 -11.82
C LEU A 96 6.33 -4.08 -11.58
N ASN A 97 7.22 -4.95 -12.05
CA ASN A 97 7.14 -6.37 -11.65
C ASN A 97 7.59 -6.50 -10.19
N THR A 98 6.63 -6.73 -9.32
CA THR A 98 6.75 -6.80 -7.86
C THR A 98 6.28 -8.13 -7.31
N LEU A 99 5.70 -9.00 -8.15
CA LEU A 99 5.35 -10.37 -7.77
C LEU A 99 6.58 -11.29 -7.85
N THR A 100 7.32 -11.21 -8.96
CA THR A 100 8.41 -12.16 -9.25
C THR A 100 9.80 -11.57 -9.10
N VAL A 101 9.92 -10.28 -8.81
CA VAL A 101 11.20 -9.58 -8.62
C VAL A 101 11.28 -9.01 -7.21
N ARG A 102 12.46 -9.08 -6.60
CA ARG A 102 12.71 -8.59 -5.24
C ARG A 102 12.85 -7.07 -5.25
N TRP A 103 12.48 -6.39 -4.17
CA TRP A 103 12.71 -4.93 -4.06
C TRP A 103 14.22 -4.57 -4.04
N THR A 104 15.08 -5.54 -3.72
CA THR A 104 16.55 -5.42 -3.75
C THR A 104 17.14 -5.68 -5.14
N ASP A 105 16.32 -5.97 -6.15
CA ASP A 105 16.81 -6.27 -7.50
C ASP A 105 17.33 -5.00 -8.19
N ASP A 106 18.53 -5.13 -8.77
CA ASP A 106 19.27 -4.03 -9.37
C ASP A 106 18.51 -3.38 -10.54
N THR A 107 17.91 -4.21 -11.41
CA THR A 107 17.17 -3.74 -12.58
C THR A 107 15.86 -3.09 -12.17
N LEU A 108 15.15 -3.64 -11.17
CA LEU A 108 13.93 -3.03 -10.65
C LEU A 108 14.21 -1.64 -10.06
N GLN A 109 15.32 -1.49 -9.34
CA GLN A 109 15.76 -0.21 -8.76
C GLN A 109 16.16 0.81 -9.84
N GLU A 110 16.86 0.37 -10.89
CA GLU A 110 17.16 1.21 -12.06
C GLU A 110 15.88 1.67 -12.76
N THR A 111 14.90 0.78 -12.93
CA THR A 111 13.60 1.10 -13.55
C THR A 111 12.84 2.14 -12.74
N VAL A 112 12.74 2.02 -11.41
CA VAL A 112 12.05 3.03 -10.60
C VAL A 112 12.74 4.39 -10.67
N CYS A 113 14.08 4.41 -10.65
CA CYS A 113 14.85 5.64 -10.77
C CYS A 113 14.65 6.30 -12.14
N LYS A 114 14.68 5.51 -13.23
CA LYS A 114 14.42 6.01 -14.58
C LYS A 114 13.03 6.66 -14.68
N HIS A 115 12.01 6.02 -14.12
CA HIS A 115 10.67 6.58 -14.07
C HIS A 115 10.62 7.89 -13.29
N ALA A 116 11.19 7.93 -12.09
CA ALA A 116 11.23 9.13 -11.26
C ALA A 116 11.96 10.29 -11.94
N LEU A 117 13.11 10.02 -12.57
CA LEU A 117 13.88 11.02 -13.32
C LEU A 117 13.11 11.58 -14.53
N SER A 118 12.23 10.77 -15.14
CA SER A 118 11.45 11.18 -16.31
C SER A 118 10.26 12.08 -15.99
N MET A 119 9.87 12.20 -14.71
CA MET A 119 8.67 12.94 -14.31
C MET A 119 8.79 14.45 -14.50
N SER A 120 9.98 15.00 -14.28
CA SER A 120 10.23 16.43 -14.30
C SER A 120 11.38 16.77 -15.24
N PRO A 121 11.24 17.79 -16.12
CA PRO A 121 12.34 18.25 -16.96
C PRO A 121 13.46 18.92 -16.16
N SER A 122 13.23 19.28 -14.89
CA SER A 122 14.28 19.79 -14.00
C SER A 122 15.26 18.70 -13.56
N SER A 123 14.82 17.43 -13.49
CA SER A 123 15.67 16.32 -13.04
C SER A 123 16.98 16.22 -13.83
N ASP A 124 18.10 16.05 -13.13
CA ASP A 124 19.40 15.81 -13.75
C ASP A 124 19.56 14.31 -14.03
N ALA A 125 19.04 13.87 -15.19
CA ALA A 125 19.12 12.47 -15.61
C ALA A 125 20.57 11.98 -15.80
N LYS A 126 21.54 12.87 -16.03
CA LYS A 126 22.95 12.49 -16.18
C LYS A 126 23.61 12.19 -14.84
N LYS A 127 23.23 12.93 -13.80
CA LYS A 127 23.70 12.72 -12.43
C LYS A 127 22.77 11.82 -11.61
N GLY A 128 21.63 11.41 -12.17
CA GLY A 128 20.63 10.62 -11.46
C GLY A 128 19.96 11.36 -10.30
N ILE A 129 19.74 12.68 -10.43
CA ILE A 129 19.13 13.50 -9.38
C ILE A 129 17.66 13.78 -9.74
N ILE A 130 16.73 13.31 -8.89
CA ILE A 130 15.29 13.53 -9.04
C ILE A 130 14.93 14.89 -8.45
N GLU A 131 14.41 15.79 -9.28
CA GLU A 131 14.03 17.16 -8.90
C GLU A 131 12.55 17.44 -9.18
N ASP A 132 11.95 18.36 -8.43
CA ASP A 132 10.61 18.90 -8.63
C ASP A 132 9.52 17.83 -8.82
N THR A 133 9.61 16.71 -8.10
CA THR A 133 8.67 15.58 -8.21
C THR A 133 8.07 15.25 -6.83
N ILE A 134 6.84 14.74 -6.79
CA ILE A 134 6.26 14.14 -5.58
C ILE A 134 6.25 12.62 -5.79
N LEU A 135 7.11 11.92 -5.06
CA LEU A 135 7.13 10.46 -5.04
C LEU A 135 6.08 9.97 -4.05
N VAL A 136 5.13 9.18 -4.54
CA VAL A 136 4.05 8.60 -3.73
C VAL A 136 4.23 7.09 -3.72
N THR A 137 4.56 6.52 -2.56
CA THR A 137 4.91 5.10 -2.45
C THR A 137 3.94 4.38 -1.53
N HIS A 138 3.52 3.18 -1.94
CA HIS A 138 2.74 2.28 -1.09
C HIS A 138 3.49 0.96 -0.89
N SER A 139 3.47 0.44 0.33
CA SER A 139 3.96 -0.90 0.65
C SER A 139 5.38 -1.13 0.11
N MET A 140 5.63 -2.23 -0.59
CA MET A 140 6.95 -2.54 -1.17
C MET A 140 7.51 -1.44 -2.08
N GLY A 141 6.67 -0.59 -2.69
CA GLY A 141 7.12 0.54 -3.51
C GLY A 141 8.06 1.49 -2.76
N ALA A 142 7.84 1.65 -1.45
CA ALA A 142 8.70 2.47 -0.62
C ALA A 142 10.10 1.87 -0.44
N LEU A 143 10.19 0.54 -0.29
CA LEU A 143 11.47 -0.17 -0.24
C LEU A 143 12.22 -0.13 -1.57
N ILE A 144 11.51 -0.22 -2.70
CA ILE A 144 12.14 -0.13 -4.03
C ILE A 144 12.81 1.23 -4.20
N VAL A 145 12.11 2.32 -3.85
CA VAL A 145 12.68 3.69 -3.89
C VAL A 145 13.83 3.84 -2.89
N ALA A 146 13.63 3.39 -1.64
CA ALA A 146 14.65 3.48 -0.60
C ALA A 146 15.93 2.73 -0.99
N GLY A 147 15.79 1.49 -1.47
CA GLY A 147 16.88 0.64 -1.92
C GLY A 147 17.59 1.21 -3.13
N ALA A 148 16.87 1.75 -4.11
CA ALA A 148 17.47 2.36 -5.29
C ALA A 148 18.35 3.58 -4.92
N VAL A 149 17.91 4.40 -3.97
CA VAL A 149 18.71 5.53 -3.47
C VAL A 149 19.87 5.06 -2.60
N ALA A 150 19.67 4.04 -1.75
CA ALA A 150 20.73 3.46 -0.93
C ALA A 150 21.85 2.85 -1.77
N ASN A 151 21.50 2.26 -2.91
CA ASN A 151 22.40 1.65 -3.88
C ASN A 151 22.87 2.63 -4.97
N GLU A 152 22.71 3.93 -4.75
CA GLU A 152 23.20 5.01 -5.63
C GLU A 152 22.69 4.95 -7.08
N LYS A 153 21.53 4.31 -7.33
CA LYS A 153 20.89 4.28 -8.65
C LYS A 153 20.31 5.64 -9.03
N CYS A 154 19.86 6.40 -8.03
CA CYS A 154 19.48 7.79 -8.13
C CYS A 154 19.54 8.46 -6.75
N SER A 155 19.32 9.76 -6.70
CA SER A 155 19.24 10.56 -5.48
C SER A 155 18.06 11.51 -5.51
N ILE A 156 17.59 11.91 -4.32
CA ILE A 156 16.42 12.78 -4.13
C ILE A 156 16.90 14.19 -3.77
N ALA A 157 16.58 15.18 -4.61
CA ALA A 157 16.87 16.58 -4.30
C ALA A 157 15.87 17.18 -3.30
N ASN A 158 16.23 18.30 -2.69
CA ASN A 158 15.37 19.01 -1.73
C ASN A 158 14.06 19.54 -2.34
N SER A 159 13.99 19.69 -3.66
CA SER A 159 12.77 20.09 -4.37
C SER A 159 11.79 18.94 -4.60
N THR A 160 12.19 17.70 -4.28
CA THR A 160 11.37 16.50 -4.38
C THR A 160 10.79 16.16 -3.01
N SER A 161 9.50 15.84 -2.96
CA SER A 161 8.83 15.36 -1.75
C SER A 161 8.58 13.86 -1.85
N TRP A 162 8.74 13.13 -0.76
CA TRP A 162 8.44 11.70 -0.70
C TRP A 162 7.35 11.43 0.33
N VAL A 163 6.19 11.01 -0.17
CA VAL A 163 5.00 10.61 0.60
C VAL A 163 4.93 9.09 0.61
N SER A 164 4.88 8.48 1.79
CA SER A 164 4.91 7.02 1.93
C SER A 164 3.73 6.49 2.74
N MET A 165 3.23 5.32 2.36
CA MET A 165 2.08 4.69 2.98
C MET A 165 2.36 3.20 3.21
N SER A 166 2.25 2.76 4.45
CA SER A 166 2.32 1.33 4.82
C SER A 166 3.59 0.62 4.36
N ALA A 167 4.74 1.31 4.43
CA ALA A 167 6.03 0.82 3.95
C ALA A 167 6.59 -0.29 4.86
N PRO A 168 6.86 -1.53 4.41
CA PRO A 168 7.43 -2.56 5.27
C PRO A 168 8.95 -2.38 5.48
N MET A 169 9.39 -1.29 6.12
CA MET A 169 10.81 -0.93 6.26
C MET A 169 11.63 -1.91 7.12
N ASN A 170 10.97 -2.79 7.87
CA ASN A 170 11.58 -3.91 8.60
C ASN A 170 11.09 -5.27 8.07
N GLY A 171 10.52 -5.31 6.86
CA GLY A 171 9.77 -6.44 6.34
C GLY A 171 8.40 -6.59 7.04
N THR A 172 7.78 -7.76 6.89
CA THR A 172 6.46 -8.06 7.45
C THR A 172 6.37 -9.52 7.87
N MET A 173 5.67 -9.80 8.99
CA MET A 173 5.32 -11.17 9.36
C MET A 173 4.34 -11.84 8.39
N ALA A 174 3.59 -11.10 7.57
CA ALA A 174 2.78 -11.65 6.50
C ALA A 174 3.63 -12.43 5.48
N SER A 175 4.82 -11.92 5.14
CA SER A 175 5.78 -12.64 4.30
C SER A 175 6.21 -13.96 4.94
N ASN A 176 6.53 -13.92 6.24
CA ASN A 176 6.94 -15.12 6.97
C ASN A 176 5.80 -16.16 7.01
N TYR A 177 4.56 -15.72 7.26
CA TYR A 177 3.39 -16.59 7.28
C TYR A 177 3.15 -17.28 5.93
N VAL A 178 3.16 -16.52 4.82
CA VAL A 178 2.94 -17.10 3.48
C VAL A 178 4.09 -18.04 3.08
N GLN A 179 5.33 -17.74 3.49
CA GLN A 179 6.47 -18.64 3.29
C GLN A 179 6.37 -19.92 4.13
N ASN A 180 5.91 -19.85 5.38
CA ASN A 180 5.61 -21.02 6.22
C ASN A 180 4.61 -21.94 5.52
N ILE A 181 3.50 -21.41 4.98
CA ILE A 181 2.49 -22.22 4.28
C ILE A 181 3.11 -23.07 3.15
N CYS A 182 4.04 -22.49 2.38
CA CYS A 182 4.68 -23.16 1.26
C CYS A 182 5.91 -24.02 1.61
N THR A 183 6.35 -24.03 2.88
CA THR A 183 7.60 -24.73 3.27
C THR A 183 7.46 -25.64 4.49
N ASP A 184 6.48 -25.42 5.37
CA ASP A 184 6.29 -26.22 6.57
C ASP A 184 5.60 -27.57 6.29
N ASP A 185 6.02 -28.58 7.04
CA ASP A 185 5.51 -29.94 6.90
C ASP A 185 4.07 -30.09 7.39
N ASP A 186 3.67 -29.31 8.40
CA ASP A 186 2.33 -29.34 8.98
C ASP A 186 1.24 -28.76 8.04
N THR A 187 1.64 -27.93 7.07
CA THR A 187 0.74 -27.39 6.02
C THR A 187 0.83 -28.20 4.72
N GLN A 188 1.49 -29.37 4.68
CA GLN A 188 1.77 -30.12 3.45
C GLN A 188 0.56 -30.37 2.55
N ALA A 189 -0.62 -30.65 3.11
CA ALA A 189 -1.84 -30.85 2.33
C ALA A 189 -2.25 -29.57 1.58
N PHE A 190 -2.19 -28.42 2.25
CA PHE A 190 -2.45 -27.11 1.65
C PHE A 190 -1.32 -26.70 0.70
N ASN A 191 -0.06 -26.94 1.05
CA ASN A 191 1.09 -26.67 0.19
C ASN A 191 0.97 -27.38 -1.17
N LYS A 192 0.59 -28.67 -1.18
CA LYS A 192 0.38 -29.43 -2.42
C LYS A 192 -0.73 -28.82 -3.29
N ILE A 193 -1.85 -28.42 -2.70
CA ILE A 193 -2.95 -27.75 -3.42
C ILE A 193 -2.49 -26.39 -3.96
N LEU A 194 -1.83 -25.58 -3.14
CA LEU A 194 -1.33 -24.27 -3.55
C LEU A 194 -0.22 -24.36 -4.60
N THR A 195 0.60 -25.41 -4.57
CA THR A 195 1.58 -25.72 -5.62
C THR A 195 0.88 -26.04 -6.94
N LEU A 196 -0.18 -26.85 -6.92
CA LEU A 196 -0.98 -27.13 -8.12
C LEU A 196 -1.67 -25.88 -8.67
N LEU A 197 -2.06 -24.95 -7.80
CA LEU A 197 -2.67 -23.66 -8.16
C LEU A 197 -1.63 -22.56 -8.49
N GLY A 198 -0.34 -22.88 -8.48
CA GLY A 198 0.74 -21.92 -8.77
C GLY A 198 0.94 -20.82 -7.72
N LYS A 199 0.36 -20.99 -6.52
CA LYS A 199 0.53 -20.07 -5.37
C LYS A 199 1.76 -20.41 -4.52
N CYS A 200 2.24 -21.64 -4.62
CA CYS A 200 3.54 -22.06 -4.09
C CYS A 200 4.46 -22.51 -5.25
N PRO A 201 5.78 -22.23 -5.20
CA PRO A 201 6.46 -21.47 -4.16
C PRO A 201 6.13 -19.99 -4.21
N VAL A 202 6.22 -19.31 -3.06
CA VAL A 202 6.00 -17.86 -2.95
C VAL A 202 6.90 -17.09 -3.93
N GLY A 203 6.33 -16.07 -4.59
CA GLY A 203 7.05 -15.17 -5.51
C GLY A 203 8.23 -14.46 -4.84
N ALA A 204 9.21 -14.05 -5.63
CA ALA A 204 10.43 -13.44 -5.08
C ALA A 204 10.15 -12.09 -4.40
N GLY A 205 9.16 -11.32 -4.87
CA GLY A 205 8.74 -10.07 -4.27
C GLY A 205 8.29 -10.27 -2.82
N MET A 206 7.27 -11.09 -2.61
CA MET A 206 6.79 -11.42 -1.27
C MET A 206 7.89 -12.07 -0.39
N LYS A 207 8.76 -12.93 -0.93
CA LYS A 207 9.92 -13.45 -0.17
C LYS A 207 10.88 -12.37 0.31
N SER A 208 11.10 -11.34 -0.50
CA SER A 208 11.98 -10.22 -0.14
C SER A 208 11.40 -9.30 0.93
N LEU A 209 10.15 -9.51 1.35
CA LEU A 209 9.50 -8.80 2.44
C LEU A 209 9.59 -9.55 3.79
N ALA A 210 10.38 -10.62 3.88
CA ALA A 210 10.55 -11.37 5.13
C ALA A 210 10.93 -10.43 6.27
N SER A 211 10.24 -10.54 7.41
CA SER A 211 10.54 -9.69 8.58
C SER A 211 12.01 -9.80 8.95
N MET A 212 12.66 -8.64 9.11
CA MET A 212 14.04 -8.52 9.55
C MET A 212 14.29 -9.35 10.81
N GLY A 213 15.39 -10.10 10.82
CA GLY A 213 15.77 -11.03 11.90
C GLY A 213 14.88 -12.27 12.04
N GLY A 214 13.86 -12.45 11.18
CA GLY A 214 12.97 -13.61 11.19
C GLY A 214 13.51 -14.82 10.41
N LYS A 215 12.79 -15.94 10.49
CA LYS A 215 13.14 -17.25 9.91
C LYS A 215 13.58 -17.21 8.44
N TYR A 216 12.98 -16.33 7.64
CA TYR A 216 13.20 -16.23 6.19
C TYR A 216 14.07 -15.05 5.76
N SER A 217 14.54 -14.23 6.71
CA SER A 217 15.42 -13.10 6.37
C SER A 217 16.89 -13.53 6.38
N THR A 218 17.63 -13.10 5.36
CA THR A 218 19.09 -13.30 5.27
C THR A 218 19.84 -12.10 5.87
N MET A 219 21.14 -12.25 6.09
CA MET A 219 21.99 -11.13 6.50
C MET A 219 21.94 -9.99 5.47
N ASP A 220 22.13 -10.31 4.18
CA ASP A 220 22.06 -9.33 3.09
C ASP A 220 20.71 -8.59 3.06
N LEU A 221 19.59 -9.30 3.27
CA LEU A 221 18.27 -8.66 3.31
C LEU A 221 18.12 -7.74 4.53
N ASN A 222 18.64 -8.15 5.69
CA ASN A 222 18.67 -7.29 6.88
C ASN A 222 19.52 -6.04 6.63
N GLU A 223 20.70 -6.17 6.03
CA GLU A 223 21.57 -5.02 5.68
C GLU A 223 20.86 -4.07 4.70
N ALA A 224 20.17 -4.62 3.69
CA ALA A 224 19.40 -3.82 2.76
C ALA A 224 18.28 -3.04 3.47
N PHE A 225 17.56 -3.65 4.43
CA PHE A 225 16.55 -2.94 5.22
C PHE A 225 17.16 -1.80 6.04
N VAL A 226 18.32 -2.00 6.69
CA VAL A 226 19.01 -0.93 7.43
C VAL A 226 19.33 0.24 6.51
N ALA A 227 19.91 -0.03 5.34
CA ALA A 227 20.25 1.00 4.37
C ALA A 227 18.98 1.73 3.85
N ALA A 228 17.92 0.99 3.56
CA ALA A 228 16.63 1.56 3.16
C ALA A 228 16.02 2.46 4.25
N GLN A 229 16.08 2.06 5.53
CA GLN A 229 15.60 2.87 6.66
C GLN A 229 16.40 4.17 6.83
N GLU A 230 17.72 4.15 6.61
CA GLU A 230 18.54 5.35 6.64
C GLU A 230 18.11 6.36 5.57
N VAL A 231 17.92 5.89 4.34
CA VAL A 231 17.39 6.71 3.25
C VAL A 231 15.98 7.21 3.58
N TYR A 232 15.11 6.34 4.04
CA TYR A 232 13.71 6.65 4.37
C TYR A 232 13.64 7.77 5.41
N ARG A 233 14.32 7.61 6.55
CA ARG A 233 14.34 8.63 7.62
C ARG A 233 14.94 9.97 7.17
N LYS A 234 15.86 9.95 6.21
CA LYS A 234 16.50 11.16 5.68
C LYS A 234 15.64 11.91 4.69
N HIS A 235 14.84 11.21 3.88
CA HIS A 235 14.19 11.81 2.70
C HIS A 235 12.66 11.79 2.75
N VAL A 236 12.03 10.96 3.59
CA VAL A 236 10.57 10.93 3.68
C VAL A 236 10.04 12.26 4.22
N THR A 237 9.13 12.86 3.45
CA THR A 237 8.50 14.14 3.79
C THR A 237 7.27 13.94 4.68
N ALA A 238 6.57 12.84 4.46
CA ALA A 238 5.34 12.47 5.13
C ALA A 238 5.12 10.95 5.06
N ALA A 239 4.55 10.37 6.11
CA ALA A 239 4.25 8.95 6.15
C ALA A 239 2.89 8.68 6.81
N MET A 240 2.10 7.81 6.18
CA MET A 240 0.93 7.21 6.78
C MET A 240 1.25 5.77 7.17
N CYS A 241 1.06 5.47 8.44
CA CYS A 241 1.18 4.12 9.00
C CYS A 241 -0.12 3.78 9.72
N SER A 242 -0.49 2.50 9.81
CA SER A 242 -1.64 2.11 10.63
C SER A 242 -1.22 1.27 11.81
N ASN A 243 -1.97 1.42 12.91
CA ASN A 243 -1.82 0.61 14.12
C ASN A 243 -3.11 -0.19 14.43
N ASP A 244 -3.91 -0.46 13.40
CA ASP A 244 -5.16 -1.23 13.42
C ASP A 244 -5.53 -1.61 11.98
N ASP A 245 -6.23 -2.73 11.82
CA ASP A 245 -6.60 -3.33 10.53
C ASP A 245 -8.11 -3.31 10.27
N ILE A 246 -8.90 -2.72 11.19
CA ILE A 246 -10.33 -2.48 10.98
C ILE A 246 -10.51 -1.23 10.12
N GLY A 247 -10.40 -1.40 8.81
CA GLY A 247 -10.56 -0.38 7.79
C GLY A 247 -12.02 -0.11 7.34
N ILE A 248 -12.16 0.37 6.11
CA ILE A 248 -13.44 0.69 5.45
C ILE A 248 -14.14 -0.61 5.03
N VAL A 249 -15.44 -0.72 5.35
CA VAL A 249 -16.27 -1.87 4.98
C VAL A 249 -16.23 -2.09 3.46
N SER A 250 -15.54 -3.14 3.05
CA SER A 250 -15.23 -3.47 1.65
C SER A 250 -14.86 -4.96 1.54
N THR A 251 -14.72 -5.47 0.32
CA THR A 251 -14.15 -6.81 0.10
C THR A 251 -12.71 -6.90 0.60
N ASN A 252 -11.92 -5.84 0.39
CA ASN A 252 -10.55 -5.74 0.90
C ASN A 252 -10.51 -5.90 2.44
N GLN A 253 -11.44 -5.28 3.16
CA GLN A 253 -11.52 -5.43 4.61
C GLN A 253 -11.72 -6.89 5.04
N ALA A 254 -12.61 -7.62 4.37
CA ALA A 254 -12.82 -9.03 4.68
C ALA A 254 -11.55 -9.86 4.42
N GLU A 255 -10.85 -9.60 3.31
CA GLU A 255 -9.58 -10.27 2.99
C GLU A 255 -8.49 -10.01 4.03
N TYR A 256 -8.28 -8.74 4.41
CA TYR A 256 -7.23 -8.37 5.38
C TYR A 256 -7.54 -8.83 6.80
N LEU A 257 -8.82 -8.88 7.22
CA LEU A 257 -9.17 -9.48 8.52
C LEU A 257 -8.89 -10.99 8.54
N ILE A 258 -9.21 -11.70 7.46
CA ILE A 258 -8.90 -13.13 7.35
C ILE A 258 -7.39 -13.33 7.37
N LEU A 259 -6.64 -12.57 6.57
CA LEU A 259 -5.19 -12.68 6.54
C LEU A 259 -4.57 -12.35 7.91
N GLY A 260 -4.92 -11.20 8.47
CA GLY A 260 -4.37 -10.70 9.73
C GLY A 260 -4.65 -11.62 10.92
N SER A 261 -5.85 -12.20 11.00
CA SER A 261 -6.21 -13.15 12.07
C SER A 261 -5.43 -14.47 12.04
N ASN A 262 -4.76 -14.79 10.93
CA ASN A 262 -3.93 -16.00 10.81
C ASN A 262 -2.42 -15.71 10.94
N ILE A 263 -2.01 -14.44 10.90
CA ILE A 263 -0.61 -14.04 11.03
C ILE A 263 -0.29 -13.82 12.50
N GLU A 264 0.78 -14.43 12.99
CA GLU A 264 1.36 -14.09 14.29
C GLU A 264 2.24 -12.85 14.13
N PHE A 265 1.62 -11.67 14.19
CA PHE A 265 2.36 -10.40 14.20
C PHE A 265 3.12 -10.21 15.50
N LYS A 266 4.16 -9.37 15.46
CA LYS A 266 4.96 -9.02 16.65
C LYS A 266 4.16 -8.23 17.69
N THR A 267 3.15 -7.48 17.23
CA THR A 267 2.24 -6.65 18.02
C THR A 267 0.85 -6.68 17.39
N ASP A 268 -0.17 -6.25 18.12
CA ASP A 268 -1.52 -6.00 17.59
C ASP A 268 -1.62 -4.74 16.72
N GLN A 269 -0.59 -3.88 16.75
CA GLN A 269 -0.49 -2.69 15.91
C GLN A 269 -0.02 -3.01 14.49
N HIS A 270 -0.96 -3.20 13.56
CA HIS A 270 -0.67 -3.46 12.14
C HIS A 270 -1.84 -3.06 11.25
N ASP A 271 -1.60 -2.88 9.95
CA ASP A 271 -2.65 -2.63 8.95
C ASP A 271 -3.28 -3.91 8.36
N GLY A 272 -2.97 -5.08 8.93
CA GLY A 272 -3.38 -6.40 8.44
C GLY A 272 -2.36 -7.03 7.48
N PHE A 273 -1.29 -6.30 7.16
CA PHE A 273 -0.15 -6.79 6.40
C PHE A 273 1.19 -6.33 6.98
N VAL A 274 1.34 -5.04 7.31
CA VAL A 274 2.56 -4.42 7.82
C VAL A 274 2.34 -3.95 9.25
N GLU A 275 3.29 -4.28 10.12
CA GLU A 275 3.32 -3.82 11.49
C GLU A 275 3.62 -2.32 11.56
N TYR A 276 2.98 -1.61 12.48
CA TYR A 276 3.15 -0.17 12.68
C TYR A 276 4.63 0.22 12.87
N GLU A 277 5.37 -0.56 13.66
CA GLU A 277 6.82 -0.36 13.85
C GLU A 277 7.60 -0.48 12.54
N SER A 278 7.28 -1.48 11.72
CA SER A 278 7.89 -1.68 10.41
C SER A 278 7.58 -0.49 9.49
N CYS A 279 6.34 0.00 9.50
CA CYS A 279 5.93 1.18 8.73
C CYS A 279 6.73 2.44 9.06
N ARG A 280 7.02 2.67 10.34
CA ARG A 280 7.76 3.86 10.76
C ARG A 280 9.21 3.88 10.26
N GLY A 281 9.80 2.73 9.92
CA GLY A 281 11.18 2.66 9.45
C GLY A 281 12.19 3.31 10.39
N GLY A 282 11.92 3.25 11.70
CA GLY A 282 12.73 3.87 12.74
C GLY A 282 12.49 5.37 12.96
N LEU A 283 11.49 5.99 12.34
CA LEU A 283 10.97 7.28 12.79
C LEU A 283 10.36 7.13 14.20
N PRO A 284 10.59 8.10 15.11
CA PRO A 284 10.07 8.01 16.47
C PRO A 284 8.55 8.11 16.48
N GLU A 285 7.90 7.30 17.31
CA GLU A 285 6.44 7.29 17.46
C GLU A 285 5.88 8.67 17.83
N SER A 286 6.64 9.47 18.59
CA SER A 286 6.25 10.84 18.97
C SER A 286 6.12 11.83 17.81
N GLN A 287 6.57 11.47 16.60
CA GLN A 287 6.29 12.28 15.39
C GLN A 287 4.90 12.00 14.82
N PHE A 288 4.29 10.85 15.13
CA PHE A 288 3.02 10.43 14.56
C PHE A 288 1.85 10.87 15.44
N SER A 289 0.77 11.32 14.80
CA SER A 289 -0.51 11.62 15.45
C SER A 289 -1.66 10.91 14.73
N ASP A 290 -2.80 10.78 15.39
CA ASP A 290 -4.01 10.21 14.82
C ASP A 290 -4.85 11.21 14.00
N SER A 291 -4.28 12.39 13.70
CA SER A 291 -4.91 13.40 12.85
C SER A 291 -4.48 13.24 11.39
N TYR A 292 -5.45 13.19 10.48
CA TYR A 292 -5.19 13.18 9.04
C TYR A 292 -4.62 14.52 8.53
N GLU A 293 -4.59 15.57 9.35
CA GLU A 293 -3.97 16.85 9.00
C GLU A 293 -2.45 16.86 9.21
N ASP A 294 -1.92 15.87 9.93
CA ASP A 294 -0.49 15.78 10.25
C ASP A 294 0.29 14.98 9.20
N ARG A 295 1.52 15.41 8.94
CA ARG A 295 2.41 14.78 7.94
C ARG A 295 2.76 13.33 8.27
N PHE A 296 2.83 13.02 9.56
CA PHE A 296 3.08 11.68 10.06
C PHE A 296 1.81 11.19 10.74
N TYR A 297 1.01 10.45 9.97
CA TYR A 297 -0.34 10.08 10.35
C TYR A 297 -0.37 8.61 10.76
N VAL A 298 -0.77 8.34 12.01
CA VAL A 298 -1.13 7.01 12.48
C VAL A 298 -2.63 6.77 12.29
N SER A 299 -2.95 6.08 11.20
CA SER A 299 -4.32 5.76 10.83
C SER A 299 -4.79 4.43 11.45
N LYS A 300 -6.07 4.13 11.21
CA LYS A 300 -6.70 2.82 11.50
C LYS A 300 -7.08 2.08 10.20
N CYS A 301 -6.48 2.47 9.09
CA CYS A 301 -6.71 1.90 7.78
C CYS A 301 -6.14 0.48 7.68
N ASN A 302 -6.85 -0.43 7.01
CA ASN A 302 -6.20 -1.65 6.53
C ASN A 302 -5.18 -1.33 5.42
N HIS A 303 -4.36 -2.30 5.04
CA HIS A 303 -3.28 -2.11 4.07
C HIS A 303 -3.77 -1.58 2.70
N ALA A 304 -4.95 -2.00 2.23
CA ALA A 304 -5.53 -1.50 0.98
C ALA A 304 -6.10 -0.08 1.08
N ASP A 305 -6.71 0.27 2.20
CA ASP A 305 -7.26 1.61 2.43
C ASP A 305 -6.14 2.68 2.40
N THR A 306 -4.95 2.34 2.89
CA THR A 306 -3.78 3.23 2.79
C THR A 306 -3.31 3.47 1.34
N ALA A 307 -3.73 2.63 0.39
CA ALA A 307 -3.53 2.86 -1.06
C ALA A 307 -4.71 3.61 -1.70
N PHE A 308 -5.59 4.21 -0.91
CA PHE A 308 -6.76 4.98 -1.34
C PHE A 308 -7.88 4.15 -1.99
N LEU A 309 -7.75 2.82 -2.05
CA LEU A 309 -8.65 1.94 -2.83
C LEU A 309 -10.14 2.05 -2.44
N ASN A 310 -10.40 2.40 -1.18
CA ASN A 310 -11.76 2.51 -0.64
C ASN A 310 -12.14 3.94 -0.21
N GLY A 311 -11.32 4.94 -0.56
CA GLY A 311 -11.57 6.35 -0.21
C GLY A 311 -11.43 6.65 1.28
N ASN A 312 -12.27 7.58 1.77
CA ASN A 312 -12.33 7.97 3.19
C ASN A 312 -13.49 7.27 3.90
N SER A 313 -13.34 7.01 5.20
CA SER A 313 -14.46 6.65 6.05
C SER A 313 -15.38 7.85 6.27
N TYR A 314 -16.70 7.62 6.20
CA TYR A 314 -17.70 8.63 6.54
C TYR A 314 -17.88 8.83 8.05
N PHE A 315 -17.50 7.85 8.87
CA PHE A 315 -17.85 7.82 10.30
C PHE A 315 -16.64 7.78 11.24
N ARG A 316 -15.43 7.59 10.71
CA ARG A 316 -14.19 7.49 11.50
C ARG A 316 -13.15 8.46 10.97
N GLU A 317 -12.82 9.47 11.78
CA GLU A 317 -11.78 10.46 11.45
C GLU A 317 -10.37 9.85 11.39
N THR A 318 -10.14 8.72 12.04
CA THR A 318 -8.89 7.96 11.98
C THR A 318 -8.75 7.10 10.72
N ILE A 319 -9.66 7.21 9.74
CA ILE A 319 -9.62 6.48 8.46
C ILE A 319 -9.95 7.45 7.33
N LYS A 320 -9.05 8.42 7.13
CA LYS A 320 -9.19 9.46 6.10
C LYS A 320 -7.97 9.52 5.17
N PRO A 321 -7.61 8.41 4.49
CA PRO A 321 -6.37 8.37 3.73
C PRO A 321 -6.35 9.35 2.56
N VAL A 322 -7.49 9.53 1.87
CA VAL A 322 -7.61 10.48 0.75
C VAL A 322 -7.52 11.92 1.25
N ASN A 323 -8.25 12.28 2.33
CA ASN A 323 -8.15 13.64 2.88
C ASN A 323 -6.74 13.93 3.40
N TRP A 324 -6.09 12.95 4.03
CA TRP A 324 -4.70 13.11 4.47
C TRP A 324 -3.82 13.52 3.29
N PHE A 325 -3.89 12.80 2.17
CA PHE A 325 -3.09 13.12 0.98
C PHE A 325 -3.48 14.47 0.36
N GLU A 326 -4.78 14.73 0.24
CA GLU A 326 -5.32 15.96 -0.35
C GLU A 326 -4.85 17.22 0.40
N CYS A 327 -4.74 17.13 1.73
CA CYS A 327 -4.40 18.24 2.62
C CYS A 327 -2.91 18.31 3.01
N LEU A 328 -2.09 17.39 2.51
CA LEU A 328 -0.74 17.10 3.03
C LEU A 328 0.30 18.18 2.71
N LEU A 329 0.36 18.57 1.43
CA LEU A 329 1.44 19.35 0.83
C LEU A 329 0.98 20.72 0.37
#